data_AF-A0A936QF71-F1
#
_entry.id   AF-A0A936QF71-F1
#
_cell.length_a   1.000
_cell.length_b   1.000
_cell.length_c   1.000
_cell.angle_alpha   90.00
_cell.angle_beta   90.00
_cell.angle_gamma   90.00
#
_symmetry.space_group_name_H-M   'P 1'
#
loop_
_entity.id
_entity.type
_entity.pdbx_description
1 polymer ?
#
loop_
_entity_poly.entity_id
_entity_poly.type
_entity_poly.pdbx_seq_one_letter_code
_entity_poly.pdbx_strand_id
1 'polypeptide(L)' 'MTSLTSLPSPTDPEKALAAVVALRVMADQLELSAVAAALEQGWSWSQIAEALGVSKQAAHKRLAGLMAKPR' A
#
# COMPACT_ATOMS: atom_id res chain seq x y z
N MET A 1 8.83 -14.20 7.91
CA MET A 1 7.38 -13.93 7.94
C MET A 1 7.09 -13.17 9.22
N THR A 2 6.87 -11.86 9.14
CA THR A 2 6.52 -11.03 10.29
C THR A 2 5.08 -11.36 10.69
N SER A 3 4.92 -12.14 11.77
CA SER A 3 3.62 -12.34 12.39
C SER A 3 3.04 -10.98 12.77
N LEU A 4 1.82 -10.67 12.31
CA LEU A 4 1.02 -9.56 12.84
C LEU A 4 0.61 -9.94 14.27
N THR A 5 1.56 -9.79 15.20
CA THR A 5 1.37 -9.94 16.64
C THR A 5 0.14 -9.13 17.02
N SER A 6 -0.83 -9.80 17.63
CA SER A 6 -2.12 -9.29 18.14
C SER A 6 -2.31 -7.78 18.03
N LEU A 7 -3.26 -7.35 17.19
CA LEU A 7 -3.66 -5.94 17.14
C LEU A 7 -4.12 -5.47 18.53
N PRO A 8 -3.79 -4.22 18.92
CA PRO A 8 -4.26 -3.66 20.18
C PRO A 8 -5.80 -3.56 20.22
N SER A 9 -6.36 -3.72 21.42
CA SER A 9 -7.80 -3.60 21.66
C SER A 9 -8.30 -2.18 21.42
N PRO A 10 -9.51 -1.98 20.84
CA PRO A 10 -10.16 -0.67 20.74
C PRO A 10 -10.42 0.01 22.10
N THR A 11 -10.38 -0.75 23.20
CA THR A 11 -10.52 -0.22 24.57
C THR A 11 -9.31 0.60 25.03
N ASP A 12 -8.20 0.57 24.29
CA ASP A 12 -7.04 1.46 24.43
C ASP A 12 -6.89 2.27 23.12
N PRO A 13 -7.64 3.38 22.97
CA PRO A 13 -7.74 4.10 21.69
C PRO A 13 -6.42 4.72 21.25
N GLU A 14 -5.55 5.11 22.17
CA GLU A 14 -4.22 5.66 21.84
C GLU A 14 -3.37 4.60 21.13
N LYS A 15 -3.24 3.41 21.71
CA LYS A 15 -2.49 2.31 21.07
C LYS A 15 -3.16 1.81 19.80
N ALA A 16 -4.49 1.73 19.78
CA ALA A 16 -5.23 1.32 18.60
C ALA A 16 -5.00 2.27 17.41
N LEU A 17 -5.10 3.58 17.62
CA LEU A 17 -4.88 4.57 16.57
C LEU A 17 -3.41 4.62 16.13
N ALA A 18 -2.45 4.48 17.06
CA ALA A 18 -1.04 4.36 16.72
C ALA A 18 -0.76 3.14 15.82
N ALA A 19 -1.37 1.99 16.12
CA ALA A 19 -1.26 0.80 15.28
C ALA A 19 -1.90 1.00 13.90
N VAL A 20 -3.07 1.65 13.82
CA VAL A 20 -3.70 1.99 12.54
C VAL A 20 -2.78 2.86 11.67
N VAL A 21 -2.12 3.87 12.27
CA VAL A 21 -1.15 4.71 11.54
C VAL A 21 0.03 3.87 11.04
N ALA A 22 0.61 3.03 11.90
CA ALA A 22 1.72 2.16 11.52
C ALA A 22 1.34 1.21 10.37
N LEU A 23 0.16 0.57 10.45
CA LEU A 23 -0.35 -0.33 9.42
C LEU A 23 -0.58 0.39 8.09
N ARG A 24 -1.09 1.63 8.10
CA ARG A 24 -1.26 2.41 6.87
C ARG A 24 0.09 2.70 6.21
N VAL A 25 1.10 3.10 7.00
CA VAL A 25 2.46 3.32 6.48
C VAL A 25 3.04 2.03 5.88
N MET A 26 2.88 0.90 6.55
CA MET A 26 3.33 -0.40 6.04
C MET A 26 2.59 -0.82 4.77
N ALA A 27 1.27 -0.61 4.71
CA ALA A 27 0.47 -0.89 3.54
C ALA A 27 0.88 -0.02 2.35
N ASP A 28 1.11 1.28 2.55
CA ASP A 28 1.57 2.20 1.51
C ASP A 28 2.93 1.77 0.94
N GLN A 29 3.87 1.35 1.81
CA GLN A 29 5.19 0.86 1.38
C GLN A 29 5.10 -0.45 0.60
N LEU A 30 4.27 -1.38 1.08
CA LEU A 30 4.03 -2.66 0.41
C LEU A 30 3.40 -2.44 -0.96
N GLU A 31 2.40 -1.57 -1.04
CA GLU A 31 1.70 -1.26 -2.28
C GLU A 31 2.67 -0.68 -3.32
N LEU A 32 3.49 0.30 -2.96
CA LEU A 32 4.49 0.87 -3.88
C LEU A 32 5.48 -0.19 -4.38
N SER A 33 5.97 -1.04 -3.49
CA SER A 33 6.90 -2.12 -3.84
C SER A 33 6.25 -3.15 -4.76
N ALA A 34 4.99 -3.52 -4.49
CA ALA A 34 4.23 -4.46 -5.31
C ALA A 34 3.92 -3.89 -6.70
N VAL A 35 3.57 -2.60 -6.79
CA VAL A 35 3.31 -1.90 -8.06
C VAL A 35 4.59 -1.84 -8.90
N ALA A 36 5.73 -1.52 -8.30
CA ALA A 36 7.02 -1.52 -8.99
C ALA A 36 7.35 -2.91 -9.53
N ALA A 37 7.26 -3.95 -8.69
CA ALA A 37 7.49 -5.33 -9.10
C ALA A 37 6.51 -5.80 -10.19
N ALA A 38 5.24 -5.38 -10.14
CA ALA A 38 4.26 -5.71 -11.18
C ALA A 38 4.62 -5.08 -12.53
N LEU A 39 5.05 -3.82 -12.54
CA LEU A 39 5.50 -3.13 -13.74
C LEU A 39 6.77 -3.78 -14.32
N GLU A 40 7.72 -4.20 -13.47
CA GLU A 40 8.90 -4.97 -13.89
C GLU A 40 8.53 -6.32 -14.51
N GLN A 41 7.45 -6.95 -14.02
CA GLN A 41 6.86 -8.17 -14.58
C GLN A 41 6.00 -7.92 -15.83
N GLY A 42 5.95 -6.68 -16.33
CA GLY A 42 5.21 -6.32 -17.54
C GLY A 42 3.71 -6.17 -17.36
N TRP A 43 3.20 -6.04 -16.12
CA TRP A 43 1.79 -5.76 -15.90
C TRP A 43 1.41 -4.37 -16.43
N SER A 44 0.23 -4.27 -17.00
CA SER A 44 -0.36 -2.99 -17.37
C SER A 44 -0.94 -2.27 -16.15
N TRP A 45 -1.02 -0.93 -16.23
CA TRP A 45 -1.70 -0.11 -15.23
C TRP A 45 -3.17 -0.51 -15.00
N SER A 46 -3.83 -1.10 -16.01
CA SER A 46 -5.19 -1.60 -15.86
C SER A 46 -5.25 -2.81 -14.94
N GLN A 47 -4.34 -3.78 -15.10
CA GLN A 47 -4.26 -4.98 -14.25
C GLN A 47 -3.91 -4.61 -12.80
N ILE A 48 -3.00 -3.65 -12.63
CA ILE A 48 -2.64 -3.15 -11.30
C ILE A 48 -3.84 -2.47 -10.63
N ALA A 49 -4.58 -1.63 -11.36
CA ALA A 49 -5.76 -0.95 -10.83
C ALA A 49 -6.88 -1.93 -10.46
N GLU A 50 -7.11 -2.95 -11.28
CA GLU A 50 -8.03 -4.05 -11.00
C GLU A 50 -7.65 -4.80 -9.72
N ALA A 51 -6.37 -5.17 -9.57
CA ALA A 51 -5.87 -5.85 -8.36
C ALA A 51 -6.00 -5.00 -7.08
N LEU A 52 -5.85 -3.68 -7.21
CA LEU A 52 -6.01 -2.72 -6.09
C LEU A 52 -7.47 -2.30 -5.84
N GLY A 53 -8.43 -2.72 -6.69
CA GLY A 53 -9.83 -2.33 -6.57
C GLY A 53 -10.08 -0.84 -6.81
N VAL A 54 -9.23 -0.18 -7.60
CA VAL A 54 -9.32 1.25 -7.94
C VAL A 54 -9.45 1.46 -9.45
N SER A 55 -9.81 2.67 -9.88
CA SER A 55 -9.78 2.98 -11.30
C SER A 55 -8.34 3.13 -11.81
N LYS A 56 -8.11 2.82 -13.09
CA LYS A 56 -6.81 3.03 -13.76
C LYS A 56 -6.29 4.45 -13.57
N GLN A 57 -7.16 5.45 -13.70
CA GLN A 57 -6.79 6.85 -13.53
C GLN A 57 -6.37 7.16 -12.08
N ALA A 58 -7.06 6.59 -11.09
CA ALA A 58 -6.70 6.75 -9.68
C ALA A 58 -5.33 6.11 -9.38
N ALA A 59 -5.11 4.88 -9.86
CA ALA A 59 -3.82 4.20 -9.74
C ALA A 59 -2.69 5.02 -10.37
N HIS A 60 -2.85 5.44 -11.63
CA HIS A 60 -1.82 6.21 -12.33
C HIS A 60 -1.54 7.55 -11.65
N LYS A 61 -2.58 8.32 -11.29
CA LYS A 61 -2.42 9.63 -10.63
C LYS A 61 -1.72 9.51 -9.27
N ARG A 62 -2.05 8.49 -8.47
CA ARG A 62 -1.47 8.32 -7.13
C ARG A 62 -0.05 7.76 -7.21
N LEU A 63 0.17 6.73 -8.03
CA LEU A 63 1.36 5.89 -7.94
C LEU A 63 2.47 6.32 -8.90
N ALA A 64 2.14 6.79 -10.11
CA ALA A 64 3.17 7.13 -11.11
C ALA A 64 4.10 8.25 -10.62
N GLY A 65 3.54 9.27 -9.94
CA GLY A 65 4.34 10.36 -9.36
C GLY A 65 5.19 9.94 -8.15
N LEU A 66 4.75 8.94 -7.39
CA LEU A 66 5.49 8.42 -6.24
C LEU A 66 6.64 7.50 -6.67
N MET A 67 6.47 6.75 -7.77
CA MET A 67 7.51 5.89 -8.32
C MET A 67 8.64 6.66 -9.01
N ALA A 68 8.36 7.82 -9.59
CA ALA A 68 9.36 8.63 -10.31
C ALA A 68 10.43 9.26 -9.41
N LYS A 69 10.26 9.22 -8.08
CA LYS A 69 11.20 9.78 -7.12
C LYS A 69 11.97 8.65 -6.41
N PRO A 70 13.17 8.28 -6.87
CA PRO A 70 14.03 7.42 -6.05
C PRO A 70 14.35 8.18 -4.76
N ARG A 71 14.17 7.51 -3.61
CA ARG A 71 14.64 8.01 -2.31
C ARG A 71 16.12 7.74 -2.15
#